data_AF-A0A7Y2GV38-F1
#
_entry.id   AF-A0A7Y2GV38-F1
#
_cell.length_a   1.000
_cell.length_b   1.000
_cell.length_c   1.000
_cell.angle_alpha   90.00
_cell.angle_beta   90.00
_cell.angle_gamma   90.00
#
_symmetry.space_group_name_H-M   'P 1'
#
loop_
_entity.id
_entity.type
_entity.pdbx_description
1 polymer ?
#
loop_
_entity_poly.entity_id
_entity_poly.type
_entity_poly.pdbx_seq_one_letter_code
_entity_poly.pdbx_strand_id
1 'polypeptide(L)'
;DTIEDTDTTEDEIIELFGKEIAGFVLEVSDDKSLSKAERKQLQIDHAPNLSRGAKQIKLADKISNIEDIIENPPEDWSVERRLEYIRWGEAVIQGVRGVNLPLEGYFDEVVFKAKEELRTK
;
A
#
# COMPACT_ATOMS: atom_id res chain seq x y z
N ASP A 1 4.85 -0.04 9.03
CA ASP A 1 5.80 -1.07 8.55
C ASP A 1 6.74 -1.64 9.62
N THR A 2 6.55 -1.37 10.92
CA THR A 2 7.49 -1.85 11.96
C THR A 2 7.59 -3.38 12.01
N ILE A 3 6.47 -4.11 12.11
CA ILE A 3 6.49 -5.59 12.07
C ILE A 3 7.10 -6.12 10.76
N GLU A 4 6.93 -5.41 9.65
CA GLU A 4 7.40 -5.86 8.33
C GLU A 4 8.91 -5.62 8.11
N ASP A 5 9.45 -4.50 8.60
CA ASP A 5 10.77 -3.99 8.23
C ASP A 5 11.74 -3.81 9.40
N THR A 6 11.33 -4.07 10.64
CA THR A 6 12.17 -3.98 11.84
C THR A 6 12.05 -5.23 12.71
N ASP A 7 12.84 -5.32 13.78
CA ASP A 7 12.78 -6.42 14.76
C ASP A 7 11.55 -6.33 15.71
N THR A 8 10.59 -5.44 15.40
CA THR A 8 9.46 -5.15 16.30
C THR A 8 8.46 -6.30 16.28
N THR A 9 8.02 -6.72 17.46
CA THR A 9 7.08 -7.85 17.61
C THR A 9 5.63 -7.41 17.82
N GLU A 10 4.68 -8.31 17.56
CA GLU A 10 3.27 -8.09 17.91
C GLU A 10 3.10 -7.79 19.41
N ASP A 11 3.76 -8.57 20.28
CA ASP A 11 3.68 -8.43 21.73
C ASP A 11 4.14 -7.04 22.19
N GLU A 12 5.21 -6.50 21.62
CA GLU A 12 5.69 -5.13 21.88
C GLU A 12 4.63 -4.08 21.51
N ILE A 13 3.95 -4.24 20.36
CA ILE A 13 2.89 -3.31 19.95
C ILE A 13 1.67 -3.44 20.86
N ILE A 14 1.31 -4.65 21.28
CA ILE A 14 0.22 -4.87 22.23
C ILE A 14 0.52 -4.20 23.57
N GLU A 15 1.75 -4.33 24.08
CA GLU A 15 2.15 -3.75 25.36
C GLU A 15 2.10 -2.21 25.33
N LEU A 16 2.58 -1.60 24.25
CA LEU A 16 2.71 -0.14 24.14
C LEU A 16 1.44 0.56 23.64
N PHE A 17 0.68 -0.07 22.75
CA PHE A 17 -0.41 0.56 22.00
C PHE A 17 -1.74 -0.19 22.09
N GLY A 18 -1.74 -1.39 22.67
CA GLY A 18 -2.93 -2.21 22.84
C GLY A 18 -3.29 -3.05 21.61
N LYS A 19 -4.21 -4.01 21.84
CA LYS A 19 -4.59 -5.03 20.85
C LYS A 19 -5.25 -4.47 19.59
N GLU A 20 -5.99 -3.37 19.71
CA GLU A 20 -6.66 -2.76 18.56
C GLU A 20 -5.64 -2.24 17.53
N ILE A 21 -4.62 -1.51 18.00
CA ILE A 21 -3.55 -0.99 17.13
C ILE A 21 -2.72 -2.15 16.58
N ALA A 22 -2.36 -3.13 17.41
CA ALA A 22 -1.65 -4.32 16.96
C ALA A 22 -2.40 -5.06 15.84
N GLY A 23 -3.72 -5.20 15.97
CA GLY A 23 -4.58 -5.79 14.94
C GLY A 23 -4.46 -5.08 13.60
N PHE A 24 -4.57 -3.74 13.58
CA PHE A 24 -4.39 -2.98 12.34
C PHE A 24 -2.99 -3.13 11.74
N VAL A 25 -1.94 -3.11 12.57
CA VAL A 25 -0.56 -3.27 12.10
C VAL A 25 -0.36 -4.64 11.46
N LEU A 26 -0.87 -5.71 12.06
CA LEU A 26 -0.81 -7.06 11.49
C LEU A 26 -1.56 -7.17 10.17
N GLU A 27 -2.79 -6.64 10.10
CA GLU A 27 -3.60 -6.68 8.87
C GLU A 27 -2.89 -6.04 7.67
N VAL A 28 -2.07 -5.01 7.91
CA VAL A 28 -1.38 -4.26 6.84
C VAL A 28 0.07 -4.67 6.63
N SER A 29 0.63 -5.60 7.41
CA SER A 29 2.01 -6.08 7.26
C SER A 29 2.08 -7.26 6.30
N ASP A 30 3.04 -7.26 5.36
CA ASP A 30 3.26 -8.42 4.49
C ASP A 30 4.09 -9.52 5.17
N ASP A 31 3.85 -10.78 4.80
CA ASP A 31 4.72 -11.90 5.19
C ASP A 31 6.03 -11.87 4.38
N LYS A 32 7.13 -11.50 5.04
CA LYS A 32 8.47 -11.38 4.43
C LYS A 32 9.17 -12.71 4.15
N SER A 33 8.59 -13.84 4.54
CA SER A 33 9.09 -15.17 4.14
C SER A 33 8.78 -15.50 2.67
N LEU A 34 7.82 -14.80 2.07
CA LEU A 34 7.37 -15.01 0.69
C LEU A 34 8.15 -14.16 -0.32
N SER A 35 8.14 -14.61 -1.58
CA SER A 35 8.74 -13.83 -2.66
C SER A 35 7.99 -12.52 -2.88
N LYS A 36 8.69 -11.52 -3.44
CA LYS A 36 8.09 -10.21 -3.75
C LYS A 36 6.84 -10.32 -4.66
N ALA A 37 6.82 -11.28 -5.57
CA ALA A 37 5.69 -11.52 -6.46
C ALA A 37 4.49 -12.08 -5.69
N GLU A 38 4.72 -13.06 -4.81
CA GLU A 38 3.68 -13.63 -3.95
C GLU A 38 3.11 -12.58 -2.99
N ARG A 39 3.95 -11.77 -2.34
CA ARG A 39 3.49 -10.66 -1.49
C ARG A 39 2.61 -9.67 -2.24
N LYS A 40 3.03 -9.28 -3.46
CA LYS A 40 2.22 -8.39 -4.32
C LYS A 40 0.86 -8.96 -4.65
N GLN A 41 0.78 -10.26 -4.95
CA GLN A 41 -0.48 -10.93 -5.25
C GLN A 41 -1.37 -11.03 -4.00
N LEU A 42 -0.78 -11.39 -2.85
CA LEU A 42 -1.51 -11.46 -1.59
C LEU A 42 -2.10 -10.12 -1.17
N GLN A 43 -1.42 -8.98 -1.44
CA GLN A 43 -2.03 -7.67 -1.19
C GLN A 43 -3.32 -7.46 -1.99
N ILE A 44 -3.40 -7.97 -3.23
CA ILE A 44 -4.62 -7.89 -4.05
C ILE A 44 -5.70 -8.81 -3.48
N ASP A 45 -5.34 -10.05 -3.17
CA ASP A 45 -6.29 -11.08 -2.72
C ASP A 45 -6.83 -10.77 -1.31
N HIS A 46 -5.99 -10.19 -0.44
CA HIS A 46 -6.31 -9.88 0.94
C HIS A 46 -7.06 -8.55 1.11
N ALA A 47 -6.82 -7.56 0.23
CA ALA A 47 -7.39 -6.22 0.33
C ALA A 47 -8.93 -6.18 0.59
N PRO A 48 -9.77 -7.00 -0.08
CA PRO A 48 -11.22 -7.04 0.19
C PRO A 48 -11.58 -7.47 1.62
N ASN A 49 -10.75 -8.27 2.26
CA ASN A 49 -10.99 -8.89 3.57
C ASN A 49 -10.49 -8.04 4.74
N LEU A 50 -9.73 -6.98 4.46
CA LEU A 50 -9.26 -6.04 5.48
C LEU A 50 -10.42 -5.37 6.22
N SER A 51 -10.21 -5.10 7.51
CA SER A 51 -11.08 -4.28 8.32
C SER A 51 -11.21 -2.87 7.76
N ARG A 52 -12.28 -2.15 8.11
CA ARG A 52 -12.51 -0.78 7.64
C ARG A 52 -11.36 0.18 8.01
N GLY A 53 -10.73 -0.03 9.17
CA GLY A 53 -9.56 0.73 9.60
C GLY A 53 -8.32 0.40 8.75
N ALA A 54 -8.01 -0.89 8.61
CA ALA A 54 -6.87 -1.34 7.80
C ALA A 54 -6.98 -0.94 6.32
N LYS A 55 -8.19 -0.95 5.74
CA LYS A 55 -8.44 -0.45 4.38
C LYS A 55 -8.06 1.02 4.20
N GLN A 56 -8.34 1.87 5.19
CA GLN A 56 -7.96 3.29 5.13
C GLN A 56 -6.44 3.47 5.25
N ILE A 57 -5.78 2.69 6.10
CA ILE A 57 -4.31 2.69 6.21
C ILE A 57 -3.69 2.24 4.88
N LYS A 58 -4.17 1.14 4.29
CA LYS A 58 -3.68 0.62 3.01
C LYS A 58 -3.91 1.61 1.86
N LEU A 59 -5.03 2.34 1.87
CA LEU A 59 -5.31 3.39 0.90
C LEU A 59 -4.32 4.57 1.03
N ALA A 60 -4.11 5.07 2.25
CA ALA A 60 -3.15 6.14 2.52
C ALA A 60 -1.70 5.75 2.15
N ASP A 61 -1.30 4.52 2.50
CA ASP A 61 -0.02 3.92 2.11
C ASP A 61 0.19 3.95 0.59
N LYS A 62 -0.80 3.48 -0.18
CA LYS A 62 -0.68 3.44 -1.65
C LYS A 62 -0.64 4.82 -2.30
N ILE A 63 -1.34 5.81 -1.72
CA ILE A 63 -1.25 7.20 -2.16
C ILE A 63 0.19 7.70 -2.00
N SER A 64 0.71 7.61 -0.78
CA SER A 64 2.08 8.08 -0.46
C SER A 64 3.13 7.39 -1.33
N ASN A 65 3.01 6.07 -1.54
CA ASN A 65 3.95 5.31 -2.35
C ASN A 65 3.93 5.71 -3.84
N ILE A 66 2.74 6.03 -4.38
CA ILE A 66 2.63 6.42 -5.80
C ILE A 66 3.16 7.84 -6.00
N GLU A 67 2.90 8.76 -5.06
CA GLU A 67 3.52 10.09 -5.08
C GLU A 67 5.04 9.98 -5.06
N ASP A 68 5.62 9.16 -4.17
CA ASP A 68 7.07 8.98 -4.06
C ASP A 68 7.70 8.36 -5.32
N ILE A 69 7.00 7.46 -6.01
CA ILE A 69 7.45 6.90 -7.30
C ILE A 69 7.59 7.96 -8.40
N ILE A 70 6.84 9.07 -8.29
CA ILE A 70 6.87 10.15 -9.26
C ILE A 70 7.88 11.21 -8.84
N GLU A 71 7.85 11.62 -7.58
CA GLU A 71 8.69 12.70 -7.05
C GLU A 71 10.14 12.24 -6.81
N ASN A 72 10.33 11.03 -6.27
CA ASN A 72 11.62 10.46 -5.91
C ASN A 72 11.77 9.02 -6.45
N PRO A 73 11.69 8.81 -7.77
CA PRO A 73 11.75 7.47 -8.35
C PRO A 73 13.06 6.77 -7.97
N PRO A 74 13.04 5.46 -7.64
CA PRO A 74 14.27 4.70 -7.49
C PRO A 74 15.12 4.79 -8.75
N GLU A 75 16.43 4.99 -8.58
CA GLU A 75 17.36 5.28 -9.68
C GLU A 75 17.35 4.21 -10.79
N ASP A 76 17.07 2.96 -10.43
CA ASP A 76 17.05 1.80 -11.32
C ASP A 76 15.68 1.52 -11.98
N TRP A 77 14.65 2.36 -11.75
CA TRP A 77 13.30 2.11 -12.27
C TRP A 77 13.05 2.79 -13.61
N SER A 78 12.87 1.96 -14.64
CA SER A 78 12.35 2.41 -15.94
C SER A 78 10.93 2.98 -15.79
N VAL A 79 10.48 3.70 -16.82
CA VAL A 79 9.10 4.21 -16.88
C VAL A 79 8.10 3.04 -16.86
N GLU A 80 8.40 1.95 -17.55
CA GLU A 80 7.57 0.75 -17.58
C GLU A 80 7.41 0.14 -16.19
N ARG A 81 8.51 0.00 -15.44
CA ARG A 81 8.49 -0.55 -14.07
C ARG A 81 7.67 0.32 -13.11
N ARG A 82 7.72 1.65 -13.26
CA ARG A 82 6.87 2.59 -12.50
C ARG A 82 5.40 2.43 -12.84
N LEU A 83 5.08 2.35 -14.14
CA LEU A 83 3.71 2.10 -14.61
C LEU A 83 3.17 0.74 -14.14
N GLU A 84 4.01 -0.29 -14.08
CA GLU A 84 3.65 -1.60 -13.51
C GLU A 84 3.33 -1.51 -12.01
N TYR A 85 4.12 -0.73 -11.25
CA TYR A 85 3.84 -0.50 -9.85
C TYR A 85 2.50 0.23 -9.66
N ILE A 86 2.25 1.29 -10.44
CA ILE A 86 0.99 2.03 -10.38
C ILE A 86 -0.20 1.11 -10.69
N ARG A 87 -0.11 0.29 -11.75
CA ARG A 87 -1.16 -0.70 -12.09
C ARG A 87 -1.40 -1.71 -10.97
N TRP A 88 -0.33 -2.17 -10.32
CA TRP A 88 -0.45 -3.03 -9.15
C TRP A 88 -1.15 -2.30 -7.98
N GLY A 89 -0.79 -1.05 -7.71
CA GLY A 89 -1.45 -0.22 -6.70
C GLY A 89 -2.95 -0.07 -6.97
N GLU A 90 -3.35 0.20 -8.21
CA GLU A 90 -4.77 0.25 -8.61
C GLU A 90 -5.49 -1.07 -8.34
N ALA A 91 -4.87 -2.20 -8.67
CA ALA A 91 -5.45 -3.52 -8.43
C ALA A 91 -5.69 -3.81 -6.94
N VAL A 92 -4.75 -3.42 -6.07
CA VAL A 92 -4.91 -3.51 -4.61
C VAL A 92 -6.06 -2.59 -4.17
N ILE A 93 -6.06 -1.34 -4.63
CA ILE A 93 -7.04 -0.35 -4.19
C ILE A 93 -8.46 -0.67 -4.65
N GLN A 94 -8.63 -1.40 -5.75
CA GLN A 94 -9.94 -1.91 -6.14
C GLN A 94 -10.60 -2.75 -5.04
N GLY A 95 -9.82 -3.51 -4.26
CA GLY A 95 -10.31 -4.32 -3.14
C GLY A 95 -10.63 -3.52 -1.87
N VAL A 96 -10.14 -2.28 -1.72
CA VAL A 96 -10.33 -1.48 -0.50
C VAL A 96 -11.40 -0.39 -0.63
N ARG A 97 -11.99 -0.18 -1.81
CA ARG A 97 -13.00 0.86 -2.08
C ARG A 97 -14.24 0.74 -1.18
N GLY A 98 -14.96 1.85 -1.05
CA GLY A 98 -16.20 1.96 -0.28
C GLY A 98 -16.00 2.25 1.21
N VAL A 99 -14.78 2.64 1.62
CA VAL A 99 -14.47 2.94 3.02
C VAL A 99 -14.26 4.43 3.27
N ASN A 100 -13.70 5.18 2.32
CA ASN A 100 -13.36 6.59 2.50
C ASN A 100 -13.38 7.31 1.15
N LEU A 101 -14.56 7.78 0.73
CA LEU A 101 -14.76 8.39 -0.59
C LEU A 101 -13.82 9.57 -0.87
N PRO A 102 -13.54 10.50 0.06
CA PRO A 102 -12.56 11.56 -0.17
C PRO A 102 -11.15 11.02 -0.48
N LEU A 103 -10.67 10.04 0.31
CA LEU A 103 -9.33 9.48 0.13
C LEU A 103 -9.25 8.63 -1.15
N GLU A 104 -10.33 7.95 -1.50
CA GLU A 104 -10.48 7.19 -2.75
C GLU A 104 -10.41 8.10 -3.97
N GLY A 105 -11.12 9.25 -3.93
CA GLY A 105 -11.04 10.25 -4.99
C GLY A 105 -9.65 10.88 -5.11
N TYR A 106 -8.97 11.12 -3.98
CA TYR A 106 -7.60 11.62 -3.99
C TYR A 106 -6.62 10.60 -4.61
N PHE A 107 -6.77 9.31 -4.29
CA PHE A 107 -5.99 8.26 -4.94
C PHE A 107 -6.18 8.25 -6.47
N ASP A 108 -7.41 8.40 -6.95
CA ASP A 108 -7.70 8.45 -8.39
C ASP A 108 -7.03 9.64 -9.08
N GLU A 109 -7.02 10.81 -8.42
CA GLU A 109 -6.33 12.00 -8.92
C GLU A 109 -4.81 11.80 -8.98
N VAL A 110 -4.21 11.24 -7.91
CA VAL A 110 -2.78 10.94 -7.84
C VAL A 110 -2.37 9.97 -8.95
N VAL A 111 -3.11 8.88 -9.13
CA VAL A 111 -2.85 7.89 -10.19
C VAL A 111 -2.98 8.52 -11.58
N PHE A 112 -3.99 9.37 -11.79
CA PHE A 112 -4.17 10.06 -13.06
C PHE A 112 -2.95 10.95 -13.38
N LYS A 113 -2.55 11.82 -12.45
CA LYS A 113 -1.37 12.70 -12.60
C LYS A 113 -0.09 11.90 -12.83
N ALA A 114 0.14 10.85 -12.04
CA ALA A 114 1.30 9.99 -12.15
C ALA A 114 1.43 9.35 -13.54
N LYS A 115 0.32 8.86 -14.11
CA LYS A 115 0.30 8.28 -15.46
C LYS A 115 0.53 9.32 -16.54
N GLU A 116 -0.04 10.52 -16.41
CA GLU A 116 0.19 11.60 -17.38
C GLU A 116 1.65 12.05 -17.40
N GLU A 117 2.27 12.22 -16.24
CA GLU A 117 3.68 12.59 -16.17
C GLU A 117 4.59 11.54 -16.82
N LEU A 118 4.37 10.26 -16.52
CA LEU A 118 5.15 9.16 -17.08
C LEU A 118 4.93 8.95 -18.58
N ARG A 119 3.83 9.42 -19.17
CA ARG A 119 3.60 9.40 -20.63
C ARG A 119 4.43 10.44 -21.37
N THR A 120 4.85 11.50 -20.68
CA THR A 120 5.57 12.63 -21.29
C THR A 120 7.10 12.52 -21.18
N LYS A 121 7.59 11.47 -20.51
CA LYS A 121 9.01 11.14 -20.36
C LYS A 121 9.41 10.01 -21.31
#